data_AF-A0A6A2X2M6-F1
#
_entry.id   AF-A0A6A2X2M6-F1
#
_cell.length_a   1.000
_cell.length_b   1.000
_cell.length_c   1.000
_cell.angle_alpha   90.00
_cell.angle_beta   90.00
_cell.angle_gamma   90.00
#
_symmetry.space_group_name_H-M   'P 1'
#
loop_
_entity.id
_entity.type
_entity.pdbx_description
1 polymer ?
#
loop_
_entity_poly.entity_id
_entity_poly.type
_entity_poly.pdbx_seq_one_letter_code
_entity_poly.pdbx_strand_id
1 'polypeptide(L)' 'MKLFKSCDVNKDGKLSWEEVKAGFRKLQSRFPLYRTHRAFQMADENHNGFINVDDELDKLVTYALECYPRNIKLRLI' A
#
# COMPACT_ATOMS: atom_id res chain seq x y z
N MET A 1 7.47 -4.73 -5.30
CA MET A 1 7.76 -4.09 -4.00
C MET A 1 8.09 -2.60 -4.06
N LYS A 2 8.51 -2.02 -5.20
CA LYS A 2 8.95 -0.60 -5.24
C LYS A 2 7.83 0.45 -5.13
N LEU A 3 6.60 0.13 -5.54
CA LEU A 3 5.53 1.15 -5.64
C LEU A 3 5.20 1.75 -4.26
N PHE A 4 4.88 0.91 -3.28
CA PHE A 4 4.56 1.36 -1.93
C PHE A 4 5.81 1.76 -1.14
N LYS A 5 6.97 1.14 -1.38
CA LYS A 5 8.24 1.60 -0.80
C LYS A 5 8.61 3.03 -1.21
N SER A 6 8.20 3.47 -2.41
CA SER A 6 8.35 4.88 -2.84
C SER A 6 7.28 5.84 -2.30
N CYS A 7 6.27 5.32 -1.59
CA CYS A 7 5.23 6.12 -0.94
C CYS A 7 5.58 6.47 0.50
N ASP A 8 6.55 5.79 1.11
CA ASP A 8 7.17 6.19 2.37
C ASP A 8 8.00 7.47 2.12
N VAL A 9 7.38 8.62 2.40
CA VAL A 9 7.95 9.95 2.12
C VAL A 9 8.84 10.40 3.26
N ASN A 10 8.43 10.10 4.48
CA ASN A 10 9.17 10.44 5.69
C ASN A 10 10.35 9.48 5.97
N LYS A 11 10.42 8.35 5.25
CA LYS A 11 11.48 7.33 5.33
C LYS A 11 11.64 6.78 6.73
N ASP A 12 10.53 6.66 7.45
CA ASP A 12 10.53 6.12 8.80
C ASP A 12 10.44 4.58 8.83
N GLY A 13 10.42 3.94 7.65
CA GLY A 13 10.35 2.48 7.52
C GLY A 13 8.95 1.92 7.71
N LYS A 14 7.94 2.78 7.80
CA LYS A 14 6.52 2.40 7.90
C LYS A 14 5.69 3.27 6.98
N LEU A 15 4.50 2.77 6.66
CA LEU A 15 3.55 3.48 5.82
C LEU A 15 2.37 3.91 6.67
N SER A 16 2.21 5.23 6.80
CA SER A 16 1.05 5.83 7.43
C SER A 16 -0.20 5.70 6.56
N TRP A 17 -1.36 5.90 7.18
CA TRP A 17 -2.64 5.91 6.48
C TRP A 17 -2.65 6.83 5.25
N GLU A 18 -2.08 8.03 5.39
CA GLU A 18 -2.05 9.03 4.32
C GLU A 18 -1.14 8.63 3.17
N GLU A 19 0.00 8.00 3.45
CA GLU A 19 0.95 7.52 2.45
C GLU A 19 0.38 6.36 1.64
N VAL A 20 -0.28 5.41 2.30
CA VAL A 20 -0.99 4.31 1.62
C VAL A 20 -2.11 4.85 0.74
N LYS A 21 -2.89 5.82 1.26
CA LYS A 21 -3.94 6.50 0.48
C LYS A 21 -3.39 7.25 -0.72
N ALA A 22 -2.25 7.92 -0.57
CA ALA A 22 -1.55 8.57 -1.67
C ALA A 22 -1.07 7.55 -2.71
N GLY A 23 -0.58 6.38 -2.27
CA GLY A 23 -0.25 5.25 -3.14
C GLY A 23 -1.43 4.77 -3.98
N PHE A 24 -2.59 4.55 -3.36
CA PHE A 24 -3.81 4.19 -4.09
C PHE A 24 -4.31 5.30 -5.02
N ARG A 25 -4.12 6.58 -4.66
CA ARG A 25 -4.39 7.71 -5.58
C ARG A 25 -3.46 7.70 -6.79
N LYS A 26 -2.16 7.42 -6.60
CA LYS A 26 -1.19 7.27 -7.70
C LYS A 26 -1.50 6.09 -8.62
N LEU A 27 -2.17 5.06 -8.09
CA LEU A 27 -2.74 3.95 -8.86
C LEU A 27 -4.05 4.30 -9.58
N GLN A 28 -4.49 5.57 -9.50
CA GLN A 28 -5.76 6.05 -10.03
C GLN A 28 -6.95 5.25 -9.48
N SER A 29 -6.88 4.86 -8.20
CA SER A 29 -7.99 4.21 -7.52
C SER A 29 -9.23 5.10 -7.51
N ARG A 30 -10.37 4.53 -7.90
CA ARG A 30 -11.67 5.20 -7.85
C ARG A 30 -12.15 5.46 -6.41
N PHE A 31 -11.73 4.64 -5.46
CA PHE A 31 -12.13 4.72 -4.05
C PHE A 31 -10.90 4.56 -3.13
N PRO A 32 -10.00 5.56 -3.07
CA PRO A 32 -8.74 5.43 -2.36
C PRO A 32 -8.94 5.22 -0.86
N LEU A 33 -9.91 5.91 -0.22
CA LEU A 33 -10.23 5.72 1.21
C LEU A 33 -10.63 4.28 1.54
N TYR A 34 -11.55 3.71 0.75
CA TYR A 34 -12.01 2.34 0.94
C TYR A 34 -10.88 1.32 0.75
N ARG A 35 -10.04 1.53 -0.27
CA ARG A 35 -8.90 0.65 -0.55
C ARG A 35 -7.83 0.74 0.53
N THR A 36 -7.52 1.93 1.01
CA THR A 36 -6.62 2.12 2.16
C THR A 36 -7.16 1.36 3.36
N HIS A 37 -8.43 1.55 3.72
CA HIS A 37 -9.01 0.86 4.87
C HIS A 37 -8.90 -0.66 4.77
N ARG A 38 -9.30 -1.22 3.62
CA ARG A 38 -9.17 -2.67 3.34
C ARG A 38 -7.73 -3.15 3.39
N ALA A 39 -6.81 -2.34 2.88
CA ALA A 39 -5.39 -2.69 2.88
C ALA A 39 -4.82 -2.74 4.30
N PHE A 40 -5.19 -1.80 5.17
CA PHE A 40 -4.83 -1.85 6.59
C PHE A 40 -5.44 -3.07 7.27
N GLN A 41 -6.73 -3.36 7.06
CA GLN A 41 -7.36 -4.55 7.63
C GLN A 41 -6.68 -5.88 7.24
N MET A 42 -5.98 -5.91 6.11
CA MET A 42 -5.30 -7.10 5.61
C MET A 42 -3.81 -7.15 5.96
N ALA A 43 -3.14 -5.99 5.98
CA ALA A 43 -1.69 -5.91 6.12
C ALA A 43 -1.21 -5.55 7.53
N ASP A 44 -1.98 -4.73 8.27
CA ASP A 44 -1.67 -4.31 9.65
C ASP A 44 -2.10 -5.40 10.64
N GLU A 45 -1.25 -6.41 10.80
CA GLU A 45 -1.49 -7.55 11.70
C GLU A 45 -1.19 -7.22 13.15
N ASN A 46 -0.25 -6.31 13.38
CA ASN A 46 0.08 -5.85 14.73
C ASN A 46 -0.92 -4.81 15.25
N HIS A 47 -1.85 -4.34 14.39
CA HIS A 47 -2.89 -3.37 14.68
C HIS A 47 -2.37 -2.05 15.25
N ASN A 48 -1.17 -1.63 14.81
CA ASN A 48 -0.54 -0.39 15.26
C ASN A 48 -0.99 0.84 14.43
N GLY A 49 -1.78 0.63 13.38
CA GLY A 49 -2.26 1.70 12.48
C GLY A 49 -1.24 2.16 11.44
N PHE A 50 -0.15 1.42 11.27
CA PHE A 50 0.92 1.61 10.29
C PHE A 50 1.23 0.27 9.60
N ILE A 51 1.77 0.33 8.39
CA ILE A 51 2.24 -0.87 7.69
C ILE A 51 3.76 -0.84 7.68
N ASN A 52 4.40 -1.78 8.38
CA ASN A 52 5.86 -1.88 8.37
C ASN A 52 6.38 -2.30 7.00
N VAL A 53 7.39 -1.57 6.50
CA VAL A 53 7.99 -1.81 5.17
C VAL A 53 8.69 -3.17 5.09
N ASP A 54 9.24 -3.64 6.20
CA ASP A 54 10.01 -4.89 6.26
C ASP A 54 9.12 -6.14 6.46
N ASP A 55 8.07 -6.04 7.27
CA ASP A 55 7.27 -7.22 7.67
C ASP A 55 5.87 -7.30 7.01
N GLU A 56 5.23 -6.16 6.76
CA GLU A 56 3.80 -6.10 6.40
C GLU A 56 3.56 -5.60 4.96
N LEU A 57 4.57 -5.00 4.34
CA LEU A 57 4.49 -4.43 3.00
C LEU A 57 4.10 -5.44 1.93
N ASP A 58 4.54 -6.70 2.06
CA ASP A 58 4.25 -7.74 1.08
C ASP A 58 2.76 -8.05 1.01
N LYS A 59 2.06 -8.01 2.14
CA LYS A 59 0.61 -8.21 2.21
C LYS A 59 -0.13 -7.05 1.54
N LEU A 60 0.32 -5.82 1.81
CA LEU A 60 -0.20 -4.62 1.15
C LEU A 60 -0.02 -4.68 -0.37
N VAL A 61 1.17 -5.06 -0.84
CA VAL A 61 1.49 -5.19 -2.27
C VAL A 61 0.65 -6.29 -2.91
N THR A 62 0.50 -7.42 -2.24
CA THR A 62 -0.33 -8.55 -2.71
C THR A 62 -1.78 -8.13 -2.86
N TYR A 63 -2.36 -7.48 -1.84
CA TYR A 63 -3.71 -6.93 -1.92
C TYR A 63 -3.88 -5.93 -3.08
N ALA A 64 -2.91 -5.02 -3.24
CA ALA A 64 -2.96 -4.05 -4.33
C ALA A 64 -2.86 -4.72 -5.71
N LEU A 65 -2.05 -5.77 -5.86
CA LEU A 65 -1.92 -6.57 -7.09
C LEU A 65 -3.23 -7.28 -7.45
N GLU A 66 -3.91 -7.87 -6.48
CA GLU A 66 -5.23 -8.48 -6.67
C GLU A 66 -6.26 -7.45 -7.12
N CYS A 67 -6.20 -6.25 -6.55
CA CYS A 67 -7.12 -5.15 -6.90
C CYS A 67 -6.83 -4.52 -8.26
N TYR A 68 -5.57 -4.51 -8.70
CA TYR A 68 -5.09 -3.82 -9.90
C TYR A 68 -4.11 -4.66 -10.74
N PRO A 69 -4.52 -5.84 -11.23
CA PRO A 69 -3.61 -6.77 -11.90
C PRO A 69 -3.04 -6.22 -13.23
N ARG A 70 -3.74 -5.29 -13.89
CA ARG A 70 -3.28 -4.68 -15.16
C ARG A 70 -2.37 -3.46 -14.97
N ASN A 71 -2.59 -2.66 -13.92
CA ASN A 71 -1.90 -1.38 -13.73
C ASN A 71 -0.55 -1.53 -13.02
N ILE A 72 -0.42 -2.54 -12.17
CA ILE A 72 0.79 -2.74 -11.36
C ILE A 72 1.82 -3.62 -12.11
N LYS A 73 1.39 -4.52 -13.00
CA LYS A 73 2.28 -5.37 -13.80
C LYS A 73 3.21 -4.55 -14.72
N LEU A 74 2.80 -3.37 -15.16
CA LEU A 74 3.60 -2.45 -15.99
C LEU A 74 4.59 -1.57 -15.21
N ARG A 75 4.53 -1.55 -13.87
CA ARG A 75 5.40 -0.71 -13.01
C ARG A 75 6.29 -1.54 -12.06
N LEU A 76 6.24 -2.87 -12.17
CA LEU A 76 7.06 -3.81 -11.41
C LEU A 76 8.14 -4.51 -12.25
N ILE A 77 8.02 -4.46 -13.58
CA ILE A 77 9.08 -4.80 -14.54
C ILE A 77 9.90 -3.53 -14.76
#